data_AF-A0A2W4RG90-F1
#
_entry.id   AF-A0A2W4RG90-F1
#
_cell.length_a   1.000
_cell.length_b   1.000
_cell.length_c   1.000
_cell.angle_alpha   90.00
_cell.angle_beta   90.00
_cell.angle_gamma   90.00
#
_symmetry.space_group_name_H-M   'P 1'
#
loop_
_entity.id
_entity.type
_entity.pdbx_description
1 polymer ?
#
loop_
_entity_poly.entity_id
_entity_poly.type
_entity_poly.pdbx_seq_one_letter_code
_entity_poly.pdbx_strand_id
1 'polypeptide(L)'
;MQRTPILTIAACVLAVIPASAAREQTPAAVAEARDVRSISAADCTVSRVGATIPVTAIGEPVSAVALDPPAWTDATGEMPGYCSVTGSMAPADPDAPHAQPIHFRVVLPAEWNGRAVQLGGGGMNGIIPNLTGPIDGGPSGPARRAVTFGSDSGHRAGRGVPVDWALNDEAIRNLGYMQMKKTRDAAMVVVERAYDARPAFVYYIGSSQGGREALTVAQRYPDDYDGIISNVPIVGFSTLMLAPELIRIHEKPLANWVTPAKTATIRDHFLRTCDHLDGRVDGVINNYAACRAIFDRSQRAPGQNPWAPKRCPDGVDPAPDNDGPGACLTDGQIATLDLVYSRYVFATPLANGATTFGMWVPNTDPSGSGLIEARRYAGQEGAAPDAPVHSHLGALGVTGFLMRDPGANPLDYVEGGPLDARRRELSEWLDSTNPDLTAFRARGGKAIVTIGTDDTLASPGAQLDYYQAIIDTMGRSAVESFARLFVMPQGNHGLRARVAPHDGNGRPLEPRPLPTAIDRVSMLFDWVERGVAPPLHATLTGTDDTMPLCSYPAYPHYADGEYVCREADDTQAAPRQ
;
A
#
# COMPACT_ATOMS: atom_id res chain seq x y z
N MET A 1 -25.47 67.08 43.66
CA MET A 1 -26.22 65.83 43.85
C MET A 1 -25.58 64.74 43.00
N GLN A 2 -24.68 63.98 43.61
CA GLN A 2 -24.00 62.84 42.97
C GLN A 2 -24.92 61.61 43.04
N ARG A 3 -25.19 60.95 41.91
CA ARG A 3 -25.61 59.55 41.89
C ARG A 3 -25.03 58.83 40.67
N THR A 4 -24.06 57.98 40.98
CA THR A 4 -23.46 56.90 40.20
C THR A 4 -24.53 55.83 39.87
N PRO A 5 -24.52 55.19 38.68
CA PRO A 5 -25.27 53.96 38.45
C PRO A 5 -24.42 52.73 38.79
N ILE A 6 -25.12 51.76 39.37
CA ILE A 6 -24.66 50.53 40.01
C ILE A 6 -24.19 49.51 38.97
N LEU A 7 -23.02 48.93 39.20
CA LEU A 7 -22.44 47.80 38.47
C LEU A 7 -23.00 46.49 39.05
N THR A 8 -23.74 45.73 38.27
CA THR A 8 -24.25 44.40 38.66
C THR A 8 -23.13 43.37 38.51
N ILE A 9 -22.62 42.86 39.65
CA ILE A 9 -21.65 41.76 39.70
C ILE A 9 -22.41 40.44 39.58
N ALA A 10 -22.24 39.73 38.46
CA ALA A 10 -22.61 38.32 38.35
C ALA A 10 -21.47 37.47 38.90
N ALA A 11 -21.73 36.77 40.01
CA ALA A 11 -20.80 35.84 40.61
C ALA A 11 -20.73 34.55 39.76
N CYS A 12 -19.60 34.34 39.07
CA CYS A 12 -19.26 33.02 38.53
C CYS A 12 -18.86 32.09 39.68
N VAL A 13 -19.73 31.13 39.98
CA VAL A 13 -19.40 29.96 40.81
C VAL A 13 -18.42 29.10 40.01
N LEU A 14 -17.15 29.08 40.40
CA LEU A 14 -16.20 28.07 39.92
C LEU A 14 -16.63 26.71 40.50
N ALA A 15 -17.22 25.87 39.66
CA ALA A 15 -17.32 24.44 39.93
C ALA A 15 -15.91 23.84 39.79
N VAL A 16 -15.30 23.48 40.92
CA VAL A 16 -14.10 22.65 40.95
C VAL A 16 -14.49 21.25 40.51
N ILE A 17 -14.28 20.95 39.24
CA ILE A 17 -14.31 19.58 38.71
C ILE A 17 -12.99 18.94 39.15
N PRO A 18 -12.99 17.81 39.88
CA PRO A 18 -11.75 17.14 40.22
C PRO A 18 -11.11 16.66 38.92
N ALA A 19 -9.88 17.13 38.66
CA ALA A 19 -9.06 16.61 37.59
C ALA A 19 -8.90 15.10 37.81
N SER A 20 -9.58 14.31 36.98
CA SER A 20 -9.29 12.88 36.90
C SER A 20 -7.86 12.79 36.40
N ALA A 21 -6.93 12.40 37.29
CA ALA A 21 -5.55 12.21 36.94
C ALA A 21 -5.50 11.20 35.79
N ALA A 22 -5.18 11.69 34.59
CA ALA A 22 -4.76 10.83 33.51
C ALA A 22 -3.58 10.02 34.05
N ARG A 23 -3.74 8.71 34.19
CA ARG A 23 -2.63 7.79 34.41
C ARG A 23 -1.74 7.94 33.18
N GLU A 24 -0.68 8.73 33.29
CA GLU A 24 0.51 8.55 32.47
C GLU A 24 0.93 7.09 32.66
N GLN A 25 0.62 6.25 31.68
CA GLN A 25 1.26 4.95 31.58
C GLN A 25 2.72 5.22 31.18
N THR A 26 3.59 5.29 32.18
CA THR A 26 5.01 4.96 32.00
C THR A 26 5.12 3.68 31.18
N PRO A 27 5.98 3.63 30.13
CA PRO A 27 6.23 2.39 29.41
C PRO A 27 6.96 1.42 30.35
N ALA A 28 6.20 0.58 31.02
CA ALA A 28 6.64 -0.64 31.68
C ALA A 28 5.84 -1.78 31.02
N ALA A 29 6.43 -2.79 30.40
CA ALA A 29 7.65 -3.48 30.78
C ALA A 29 8.55 -3.78 29.57
N VAL A 30 9.86 -3.72 29.82
CA VAL A 30 10.87 -4.51 29.10
C VAL A 30 10.34 -5.94 28.99
N ALA A 31 10.40 -6.54 27.79
CA ALA A 31 10.09 -7.94 27.59
C ALA A 31 11.02 -8.81 28.46
N GLU A 32 10.67 -9.02 29.72
CA GLU A 32 11.15 -10.17 30.46
C GLU A 32 10.72 -11.41 29.66
N ALA A 33 11.66 -12.31 29.44
CA ALA A 33 11.40 -13.59 28.81
C ALA A 33 10.30 -14.29 29.62
N ARG A 34 9.05 -14.14 29.17
CA ARG A 34 7.96 -14.93 29.72
C ARG A 34 8.31 -16.38 29.45
N ASP A 35 8.19 -17.21 30.48
CA ASP A 35 8.39 -18.64 30.39
C ASP A 35 7.22 -19.23 29.58
N VAL A 36 7.26 -19.05 28.26
CA VAL A 36 6.24 -19.53 27.35
C VAL A 36 6.51 -21.00 27.12
N ARG A 37 5.49 -21.83 27.37
CA ARG A 37 5.49 -23.27 27.08
C ARG A 37 6.03 -23.54 25.67
N SER A 38 6.98 -24.46 25.54
CA SER A 38 7.33 -25.05 24.25
C SER A 38 6.29 -26.10 23.85
N ILE A 39 6.01 -26.24 22.56
CA ILE A 39 5.14 -27.28 22.01
C ILE A 39 5.96 -28.31 21.22
N SER A 40 5.44 -29.53 21.16
CA SER A 40 6.01 -30.66 20.44
C SER A 40 4.97 -31.33 19.53
N ALA A 41 5.37 -32.39 18.82
CA ALA A 41 4.45 -33.22 18.06
C ALA A 41 3.29 -33.76 18.91
N ALA A 42 3.52 -34.05 20.20
CA ALA A 42 2.47 -34.54 21.11
C ALA A 42 1.41 -33.48 21.44
N ASP A 43 1.76 -32.19 21.33
CA ASP A 43 0.86 -31.07 21.57
C ASP A 43 0.08 -30.66 20.31
N CYS A 44 0.58 -31.01 19.12
CA CYS A 44 -0.04 -30.69 17.84
C CYS A 44 -1.20 -31.64 17.53
N THR A 45 -2.29 -31.53 18.29
CA THR A 45 -3.42 -32.47 18.25
C THR A 45 -4.77 -31.76 18.34
N VAL A 46 -5.83 -32.39 17.80
CA VAL A 46 -7.22 -31.86 17.86
C VAL A 46 -7.68 -31.64 19.31
N SER A 47 -7.28 -32.49 20.24
CA SER A 47 -7.64 -32.33 21.65
C SER A 47 -7.02 -31.08 22.29
N ARG A 48 -5.88 -30.61 21.77
CA ARG A 48 -5.21 -29.40 22.24
C ARG A 48 -5.78 -28.14 21.60
N VAL A 49 -5.85 -28.09 20.26
CA VAL A 49 -6.26 -26.87 19.52
C VAL A 49 -7.77 -26.75 19.30
N GLY A 50 -8.51 -27.85 19.46
CA GLY A 50 -9.95 -27.94 19.21
C GLY A 50 -10.32 -28.14 17.74
N ALA A 51 -11.59 -28.47 17.48
CA ALA A 51 -12.15 -28.63 16.13
C ALA A 51 -12.96 -27.41 15.65
N THR A 52 -13.32 -26.49 16.56
CA THR A 52 -14.11 -25.30 16.25
C THR A 52 -13.67 -24.09 17.09
N ILE A 53 -14.02 -22.90 16.62
CA ILE A 53 -13.88 -21.65 17.37
C ILE A 53 -15.28 -21.04 17.55
N PRO A 54 -15.67 -20.61 18.77
CA PRO A 54 -16.93 -19.92 18.98
C PRO A 54 -17.04 -18.67 18.11
N VAL A 55 -18.16 -18.48 17.41
CA VAL A 55 -18.39 -17.29 16.58
C VAL A 55 -18.32 -15.99 17.38
N THR A 56 -18.64 -16.04 18.68
CA THR A 56 -18.51 -14.90 19.61
C THR A 56 -17.07 -14.46 19.87
N ALA A 57 -16.08 -15.27 19.48
CA ALA A 57 -14.67 -14.91 19.55
C ALA A 57 -14.19 -14.11 18.34
N ILE A 58 -14.99 -13.99 17.28
CA ILE A 58 -14.63 -13.31 16.03
C ILE A 58 -15.33 -11.95 15.99
N GLY A 59 -14.58 -10.87 15.89
CA GLY A 59 -15.14 -9.51 15.95
C GLY A 59 -15.81 -9.02 14.66
N GLU A 60 -15.89 -9.87 13.63
CA GLU A 60 -16.58 -9.62 12.37
C GLU A 60 -17.55 -10.77 12.05
N PRO A 61 -18.65 -10.54 11.32
CA PRO A 61 -19.69 -11.55 11.11
C PRO A 61 -19.21 -12.85 10.46
N VAL A 62 -19.45 -13.97 11.13
CA VAL A 62 -19.25 -15.35 10.62
C VAL A 62 -20.36 -16.25 11.17
N SER A 63 -20.82 -17.23 10.39
CA SER A 63 -21.85 -18.18 10.86
C SER A 63 -21.26 -19.42 11.55
N ALA A 64 -20.02 -19.79 11.20
CA ALA A 64 -19.28 -20.89 11.82
C ALA A 64 -17.77 -20.75 11.60
N VAL A 65 -16.98 -21.34 12.50
CA VAL A 65 -15.53 -21.50 12.34
C VAL A 65 -15.13 -22.94 12.64
N ALA A 66 -14.55 -23.60 11.64
CA ALA A 66 -14.08 -24.98 11.73
C ALA A 66 -12.54 -25.03 11.62
N LEU A 67 -11.93 -25.95 12.35
CA LEU A 67 -10.50 -26.24 12.30
C LEU A 67 -10.28 -27.65 11.75
N ASP A 68 -9.34 -27.78 10.84
CA ASP A 68 -8.87 -29.09 10.37
C ASP A 68 -7.93 -29.71 11.42
N PRO A 69 -7.72 -31.04 11.38
CA PRO A 69 -6.70 -31.68 12.20
C PRO A 69 -5.32 -31.01 12.02
N PRO A 70 -4.65 -30.62 13.12
CA PRO A 70 -3.36 -29.96 13.01
C PRO A 70 -2.26 -30.93 12.54
N ALA A 71 -1.23 -30.41 11.90
CA ALA A 71 -0.13 -31.19 11.36
C ALA A 71 1.23 -30.70 11.89
N TRP A 72 2.00 -31.61 12.48
CA TRP A 72 3.36 -31.33 12.92
C TRP A 72 4.36 -31.44 11.76
N THR A 73 5.36 -30.56 11.74
CA THR A 73 6.54 -30.64 10.88
C THR A 73 7.78 -30.63 11.75
N ASP A 74 8.66 -31.62 11.56
CA ASP A 74 9.93 -31.72 12.30
C ASP A 74 10.92 -30.63 11.88
N ALA A 75 11.86 -30.32 12.78
CA ALA A 75 12.92 -29.36 12.51
C ALA A 75 13.81 -29.83 11.35
N THR A 76 14.17 -28.92 10.45
CA THR A 76 15.06 -29.21 9.31
C THR A 76 16.06 -28.08 9.11
N GLY A 77 17.36 -28.36 9.25
CA GLY A 77 18.40 -27.33 9.18
C GLY A 77 18.14 -26.18 10.17
N GLU A 78 18.03 -24.96 9.66
CA GLU A 78 17.76 -23.75 10.45
C GLU A 78 16.26 -23.51 10.73
N MET A 79 15.36 -24.31 10.13
CA MET A 79 13.92 -24.22 10.40
C MET A 79 13.56 -25.04 11.63
N PRO A 80 13.05 -24.42 12.72
CA PRO A 80 12.60 -25.16 13.88
C PRO A 80 11.35 -25.99 13.55
N GLY A 81 11.09 -27.03 14.35
CA GLY A 81 9.84 -27.78 14.25
C GLY A 81 8.64 -26.87 14.52
N TYR A 82 7.49 -27.15 13.90
CA TYR A 82 6.29 -26.34 14.07
C TYR A 82 5.01 -27.15 13.89
N CYS A 83 3.93 -26.68 14.51
CA CYS A 83 2.57 -27.16 14.29
C CYS A 83 1.83 -26.25 13.31
N SER A 84 1.13 -26.82 12.33
CA SER A 84 0.29 -26.11 11.37
C SER A 84 -1.17 -26.39 11.65
N VAL A 85 -1.98 -25.35 11.81
CA VAL A 85 -3.44 -25.43 11.97
C VAL A 85 -4.07 -24.72 10.78
N THR A 86 -4.91 -25.41 10.02
CA THR A 86 -5.76 -24.80 8.99
C THR A 86 -7.21 -24.76 9.45
N GLY A 87 -7.98 -23.84 8.90
CA GLY A 87 -9.40 -23.75 9.19
C GLY A 87 -10.17 -22.98 8.13
N SER A 88 -11.48 -22.97 8.30
CA SER A 88 -12.40 -22.21 7.46
C SER A 88 -13.40 -21.42 8.30
N MET A 89 -13.78 -20.26 7.80
CA MET A 89 -14.83 -19.42 8.37
C MET A 89 -15.96 -19.31 7.37
N ALA A 90 -17.14 -19.79 7.74
CA ALA A 90 -18.31 -19.70 6.89
C ALA A 90 -18.79 -18.25 6.79
N PRO A 91 -19.30 -17.83 5.62
CA PRO A 91 -19.88 -16.50 5.43
C PRO A 91 -21.01 -16.25 6.43
N ALA A 92 -21.31 -14.98 6.70
CA ALA A 92 -22.38 -14.59 7.62
C ALA A 92 -23.74 -15.14 7.16
N ASP A 93 -23.97 -15.12 5.85
CA ASP A 93 -25.10 -15.77 5.18
C ASP A 93 -24.59 -16.85 4.21
N PRO A 94 -24.63 -18.14 4.59
CA PRO A 94 -24.18 -19.24 3.73
C PRO A 94 -25.11 -19.52 2.54
N ASP A 95 -26.34 -18.99 2.55
CA ASP A 95 -27.29 -19.16 1.47
C ASP A 95 -27.20 -18.02 0.44
N ALA A 96 -26.41 -16.97 0.72
CA ALA A 96 -26.21 -15.85 -0.19
C ALA A 96 -25.51 -16.30 -1.50
N PRO A 97 -25.97 -15.83 -2.68
CA PRO A 97 -25.35 -16.17 -3.95
C PRO A 97 -23.85 -15.86 -3.97
N HIS A 98 -23.06 -16.83 -4.46
CA HIS A 98 -21.61 -16.74 -4.61
C HIS A 98 -20.84 -16.50 -3.29
N ALA A 99 -21.47 -16.68 -2.13
CA ALA A 99 -20.79 -16.62 -0.84
C ALA A 99 -19.77 -17.77 -0.73
N GLN A 100 -18.55 -17.45 -0.28
CA GLN A 100 -17.47 -18.41 -0.10
C GLN A 100 -16.88 -18.30 1.30
N PRO A 101 -16.38 -19.41 1.87
CA PRO A 101 -15.69 -19.36 3.15
C PRO A 101 -14.32 -18.68 3.01
N ILE A 102 -13.83 -18.10 4.11
CA ILE A 102 -12.42 -17.72 4.25
C ILE A 102 -11.64 -18.94 4.71
N HIS A 103 -10.57 -19.31 4.00
CA HIS A 103 -9.61 -20.30 4.49
C HIS A 103 -8.40 -19.62 5.08
N PHE A 104 -7.96 -20.11 6.26
CA PHE A 104 -6.82 -19.55 6.97
C PHE A 104 -5.87 -20.62 7.47
N ARG A 105 -4.65 -20.19 7.79
CA ARG A 105 -3.61 -21.04 8.37
C ARG A 105 -2.88 -20.29 9.49
N VAL A 106 -2.50 -21.03 10.52
CA VAL A 106 -1.66 -20.59 11.64
C VAL A 106 -0.48 -21.56 11.75
N VAL A 107 0.73 -21.02 11.81
CA VAL A 107 1.98 -21.77 11.99
C VAL A 107 2.56 -21.41 13.36
N LEU A 108 2.71 -22.45 14.20
CA LEU A 108 3.05 -22.36 15.61
C LEU A 108 4.44 -23.01 15.82
N PRO A 109 5.54 -22.25 15.98
CA PRO A 109 6.87 -22.82 16.18
C PRO A 109 7.00 -23.59 17.49
N ALA A 110 7.79 -24.65 17.54
CA ALA A 110 8.04 -25.46 18.74
C ALA A 110 8.46 -24.59 19.94
N GLU A 111 9.36 -23.65 19.67
CA GLU A 111 9.75 -22.60 20.59
C GLU A 111 9.18 -21.27 20.13
N TRP A 112 8.33 -20.67 20.96
CA TRP A 112 7.69 -19.40 20.66
C TRP A 112 8.23 -18.28 21.56
N ASN A 113 8.40 -17.09 21.01
CA ASN A 113 8.92 -15.91 21.72
C ASN A 113 7.84 -14.88 22.10
N GLY A 114 6.56 -15.23 22.00
CA GLY A 114 5.45 -14.34 22.32
C GLY A 114 5.00 -13.43 21.16
N ARG A 115 5.66 -13.45 20.00
CA ARG A 115 5.28 -12.65 18.82
C ARG A 115 4.31 -13.40 17.91
N ALA A 116 3.27 -12.74 17.42
CA ALA A 116 2.42 -13.24 16.35
C ALA A 116 2.47 -12.26 15.17
N VAL A 117 2.58 -12.76 13.94
CA VAL A 117 2.71 -11.97 12.72
C VAL A 117 1.65 -12.41 11.71
N GLN A 118 0.70 -11.52 11.41
CA GLN A 118 -0.17 -11.69 10.27
C GLN A 118 0.57 -11.29 8.99
N LEU A 119 0.60 -12.18 8.02
CA LEU A 119 1.12 -11.88 6.69
C LEU A 119 -0.05 -11.45 5.79
N GLY A 120 0.14 -10.35 5.08
CA GLY A 120 -0.78 -9.91 4.03
C GLY A 120 -0.63 -10.70 2.74
N GLY A 121 -1.66 -10.64 1.91
CA GLY A 121 -1.66 -11.28 0.59
C GLY A 121 -1.12 -10.39 -0.54
N GLY A 122 -1.40 -10.77 -1.79
CA GLY A 122 -1.04 -10.03 -3.00
C GLY A 122 -2.17 -10.01 -4.06
N GLY A 123 -2.16 -8.99 -4.91
CA GLY A 123 -3.14 -8.84 -6.00
C GLY A 123 -4.58 -8.72 -5.49
N MET A 124 -5.51 -9.48 -6.08
CA MET A 124 -6.92 -9.52 -5.64
C MET A 124 -7.17 -10.51 -4.48
N ASN A 125 -6.10 -11.02 -3.85
CA ASN A 125 -6.08 -12.15 -2.92
C ASN A 125 -6.91 -13.37 -3.39
N GLY A 126 -7.00 -14.42 -2.59
CA GLY A 126 -7.50 -15.74 -3.01
C GLY A 126 -6.52 -16.89 -2.80
N ILE A 127 -5.41 -16.61 -2.12
CA ILE A 127 -4.35 -17.56 -1.76
C ILE A 127 -3.86 -17.19 -0.35
N ILE A 128 -3.68 -18.18 0.52
CA ILE A 128 -3.04 -17.99 1.83
C ILE A 128 -1.55 -17.66 1.62
N PRO A 129 -1.02 -16.58 2.22
CA PRO A 129 0.38 -16.19 2.05
C PRO A 129 1.35 -17.27 2.57
N ASN A 130 2.60 -17.24 2.08
CA ASN A 130 3.62 -18.22 2.50
C ASN A 130 4.08 -17.96 3.95
N LEU A 131 3.44 -18.62 4.90
CA LEU A 131 3.66 -18.43 6.33
C LEU A 131 5.00 -18.99 6.86
N THR A 132 5.69 -19.83 6.09
CA THR A 132 6.96 -20.46 6.48
C THR A 132 8.15 -19.91 5.69
N GLY A 133 7.91 -19.01 4.74
CA GLY A 133 8.94 -18.37 3.93
C GLY A 133 9.53 -17.11 4.57
N PRO A 134 10.53 -16.50 3.90
CA PRO A 134 11.12 -15.22 4.30
C PRO A 134 10.06 -14.13 4.54
N ILE A 135 10.22 -13.36 5.62
CA ILE A 135 9.39 -12.18 5.89
C ILE A 135 10.22 -10.94 5.56
N ASP A 136 9.72 -10.15 4.61
CA ASP A 136 10.33 -8.89 4.19
C ASP A 136 11.82 -9.00 3.81
N GLY A 137 12.17 -10.10 3.13
CA GLY A 137 13.54 -10.40 2.69
C GLY A 137 14.47 -10.97 3.77
N GLY A 138 14.01 -11.09 5.02
CA GLY A 138 14.75 -11.70 6.13
C GLY A 138 14.29 -13.12 6.50
N PRO A 139 14.71 -13.66 7.66
CA PRO A 139 14.30 -14.98 8.12
C PRO A 139 12.77 -15.14 8.24
N SER A 140 12.29 -16.38 8.11
CA SER A 140 10.87 -16.72 8.26
C SER A 140 10.36 -16.51 9.69
N GLY A 141 9.03 -16.47 9.85
CA GLY A 141 8.40 -16.40 11.17
C GLY A 141 8.87 -17.51 12.12
N PRO A 142 8.79 -18.80 11.71
CA PRO A 142 9.30 -19.90 12.52
C PRO A 142 10.80 -19.75 12.86
N ALA A 143 11.65 -19.36 11.91
CA ALA A 143 13.08 -19.11 12.18
C ALA A 143 13.29 -17.95 13.18
N ARG A 144 12.38 -16.97 13.21
CA ARG A 144 12.32 -15.91 14.22
C ARG A 144 11.62 -16.33 15.52
N ARG A 145 11.22 -17.60 15.67
CA ARG A 145 10.41 -18.11 16.80
C ARG A 145 9.07 -17.37 16.97
N ALA A 146 8.53 -16.80 15.91
CA ALA A 146 7.26 -16.09 15.89
C ALA A 146 6.16 -16.96 15.26
N VAL A 147 4.95 -16.86 15.79
CA VAL A 147 3.75 -17.41 15.14
C VAL A 147 3.49 -16.61 13.86
N THR A 148 3.20 -17.29 12.76
CA THR A 148 2.74 -16.64 11.52
C THR A 148 1.36 -17.13 11.13
N PHE A 149 0.52 -16.22 10.63
CA PHE A 149 -0.83 -16.56 10.20
C PHE A 149 -1.32 -15.67 9.05
N GLY A 150 -2.34 -16.12 8.33
CA GLY A 150 -2.91 -15.42 7.19
C GLY A 150 -4.08 -16.19 6.57
N SER A 151 -4.79 -15.56 5.65
CA SER A 151 -5.94 -16.17 4.96
C SER A 151 -5.92 -15.91 3.45
N ASP A 152 -6.83 -16.56 2.74
CA ASP A 152 -7.09 -16.36 1.32
C ASP A 152 -8.06 -15.20 1.02
N SER A 153 -8.50 -14.45 2.03
CA SER A 153 -9.46 -13.34 1.94
C SER A 153 -10.90 -13.69 1.56
N GLY A 154 -11.30 -14.96 1.53
CA GLY A 154 -12.72 -15.33 1.35
C GLY A 154 -13.14 -15.65 -0.08
N HIS A 155 -12.18 -16.01 -0.92
CA HIS A 155 -12.38 -16.56 -2.25
C HIS A 155 -11.13 -17.33 -2.67
N ARG A 156 -11.18 -17.99 -3.83
CA ARG A 156 -10.01 -18.67 -4.41
C ARG A 156 -9.55 -17.97 -5.68
N ALA A 157 -8.24 -17.90 -5.87
CA ALA A 157 -7.63 -17.43 -7.11
C ALA A 157 -6.91 -18.59 -7.82
N GLY A 158 -6.91 -18.57 -9.15
CA GLY A 158 -6.21 -19.55 -9.97
C GLY A 158 -6.76 -19.64 -11.39
N ARG A 159 -5.98 -20.23 -12.30
CA ARG A 159 -6.41 -20.45 -13.68
C ARG A 159 -7.63 -21.37 -13.72
N GLY A 160 -8.71 -20.90 -14.33
CA GLY A 160 -9.96 -21.66 -14.44
C GLY A 160 -10.82 -21.66 -13.17
N VAL A 161 -10.44 -20.89 -12.15
CA VAL A 161 -11.30 -20.66 -10.98
C VAL A 161 -12.37 -19.63 -11.36
N PRO A 162 -13.67 -19.91 -11.13
CA PRO A 162 -14.75 -18.94 -11.35
C PRO A 162 -14.55 -17.64 -10.56
N VAL A 163 -14.97 -16.52 -11.14
CA VAL A 163 -14.82 -15.16 -10.57
C VAL A 163 -16.15 -14.58 -10.09
N ASP A 164 -17.18 -15.41 -9.96
CA ASP A 164 -18.54 -15.04 -9.56
C ASP A 164 -18.62 -14.53 -8.10
N TRP A 165 -17.62 -14.84 -7.26
CA TRP A 165 -17.44 -14.21 -5.94
C TRP A 165 -17.39 -12.67 -6.03
N ALA A 166 -16.95 -12.11 -7.16
CA ALA A 166 -16.91 -10.66 -7.40
C ALA A 166 -18.30 -10.01 -7.43
N LEU A 167 -19.37 -10.81 -7.46
CA LEU A 167 -20.76 -10.38 -7.36
C LEU A 167 -21.32 -10.49 -5.94
N ASN A 168 -20.53 -10.94 -4.96
CA ASN A 168 -20.93 -11.06 -3.58
C ASN A 168 -20.32 -9.92 -2.73
N ASP A 169 -21.17 -9.11 -2.10
CA ASP A 169 -20.71 -7.96 -1.33
C ASP A 169 -19.98 -8.34 -0.04
N GLU A 170 -20.30 -9.48 0.58
CA GLU A 170 -19.52 -9.99 1.71
C GLU A 170 -18.11 -10.37 1.27
N ALA A 171 -17.95 -11.02 0.12
CA ALA A 171 -16.65 -11.37 -0.43
C ALA A 171 -15.80 -10.11 -0.76
N ILE A 172 -16.41 -9.06 -1.32
CA ILE A 172 -15.73 -7.79 -1.56
C ILE A 172 -15.30 -7.14 -0.24
N ARG A 173 -16.14 -7.16 0.81
CA ARG A 173 -15.77 -6.67 2.15
C ARG A 173 -14.74 -7.55 2.85
N ASN A 174 -14.73 -8.85 2.60
CA ASN A 174 -13.68 -9.76 3.09
C ASN A 174 -12.33 -9.40 2.47
N LEU A 175 -12.26 -9.21 1.15
CA LEU A 175 -11.09 -8.67 0.45
C LEU A 175 -10.67 -7.29 0.98
N GLY A 176 -11.65 -6.43 1.28
CA GLY A 176 -11.42 -5.08 1.76
C GLY A 176 -10.86 -5.03 3.18
N TYR A 177 -11.53 -5.63 4.15
CA TYR A 177 -11.17 -5.41 5.56
C TYR A 177 -11.53 -6.57 6.49
N MET A 178 -12.67 -7.24 6.30
CA MET A 178 -13.19 -8.18 7.31
C MET A 178 -12.27 -9.38 7.52
N GLN A 179 -11.65 -9.91 6.45
CA GLN A 179 -10.79 -11.10 6.58
C GLN A 179 -9.65 -10.89 7.58
N MET A 180 -9.12 -9.67 7.67
CA MET A 180 -7.95 -9.37 8.47
C MET A 180 -8.26 -9.60 9.94
N LYS A 181 -9.36 -9.02 10.43
CA LYS A 181 -9.84 -9.20 11.81
C LYS A 181 -10.33 -10.63 12.06
N LYS A 182 -11.12 -11.20 11.14
CA LYS A 182 -11.60 -12.59 11.24
C LYS A 182 -10.43 -13.57 11.47
N THR A 183 -9.40 -13.47 10.63
CA THR A 183 -8.21 -14.31 10.67
C THR A 183 -7.40 -14.09 11.94
N ARG A 184 -7.20 -12.84 12.35
CA ARG A 184 -6.49 -12.48 13.57
C ARG A 184 -7.15 -13.07 14.80
N ASP A 185 -8.46 -12.89 14.93
CA ASP A 185 -9.20 -13.33 16.11
C ASP A 185 -9.21 -14.87 16.22
N ALA A 186 -9.37 -15.58 15.09
CA ALA A 186 -9.23 -17.02 15.06
C ALA A 186 -7.81 -17.49 15.44
N ALA A 187 -6.78 -16.81 14.93
CA ALA A 187 -5.39 -17.13 15.27
C ALA A 187 -5.10 -16.92 16.76
N MET A 188 -5.62 -15.87 17.40
CA MET A 188 -5.44 -15.65 18.84
C MET A 188 -6.01 -16.81 19.66
N VAL A 189 -7.18 -17.34 19.30
CA VAL A 189 -7.76 -18.51 19.98
C VAL A 189 -6.88 -19.75 19.79
N VAL A 190 -6.38 -19.98 18.58
CA VAL A 190 -5.49 -21.13 18.28
C VAL A 190 -4.19 -21.03 19.08
N VAL A 191 -3.57 -19.84 19.12
CA VAL A 191 -2.32 -19.59 19.87
C VAL A 191 -2.54 -19.81 21.37
N GLU A 192 -3.61 -19.25 21.93
CA GLU A 192 -3.94 -19.39 23.36
C GLU A 192 -4.15 -20.86 23.74
N ARG A 193 -4.84 -21.64 22.91
CA ARG A 193 -5.02 -23.09 23.12
C ARG A 193 -3.72 -23.88 22.97
N ALA A 194 -2.84 -23.50 22.04
CA ALA A 194 -1.60 -24.21 21.79
C ALA A 194 -0.57 -23.99 22.91
N TYR A 195 -0.40 -22.75 23.38
CA TYR A 195 0.68 -22.37 24.30
C TYR A 195 0.23 -22.06 25.73
N ASP A 196 -1.08 -22.10 26.03
CA ASP A 196 -1.67 -21.60 27.29
C ASP A 196 -1.34 -20.11 27.55
N ALA A 197 -1.06 -19.35 26.49
CA ALA A 197 -0.67 -17.94 26.57
C ALA A 197 -1.09 -17.16 25.31
N ARG A 198 -1.43 -15.88 25.49
CA ARG A 198 -1.70 -14.95 24.38
C ARG A 198 -0.41 -14.27 23.92
N PRO A 199 -0.33 -13.82 22.64
CA PRO A 199 0.81 -13.04 22.17
C PRO A 199 1.06 -11.82 23.03
N ALA A 200 2.34 -11.53 23.29
CA ALA A 200 2.76 -10.27 23.89
C ALA A 200 2.72 -9.14 22.86
N PHE A 201 3.01 -9.47 21.59
CA PHE A 201 2.99 -8.52 20.48
C PHE A 201 2.35 -9.15 19.23
N VAL A 202 1.49 -8.38 18.56
CA VAL A 202 0.86 -8.78 17.29
C VAL A 202 1.26 -7.82 16.18
N TYR A 203 1.80 -8.34 15.08
CA TYR A 203 2.30 -7.55 13.95
C TYR A 203 1.51 -7.85 12.69
N TYR A 204 1.39 -6.86 11.80
CA TYR A 204 0.95 -7.07 10.43
C TYR A 204 2.09 -6.72 9.47
N ILE A 205 2.45 -7.63 8.56
CA ILE A 205 3.53 -7.38 7.59
C ILE A 205 3.03 -7.75 6.19
N GLY A 206 3.08 -6.79 5.27
CA GLY A 206 2.64 -7.02 3.90
C GLY A 206 3.24 -6.05 2.89
N SER A 207 3.16 -6.45 1.63
CA SER A 207 3.55 -5.65 0.46
C SER A 207 2.37 -5.58 -0.52
N SER A 208 2.27 -4.54 -1.34
CA SER A 208 1.23 -4.42 -2.37
C SER A 208 -0.17 -4.42 -1.75
N GLN A 209 -1.05 -5.36 -2.14
CA GLN A 209 -2.32 -5.60 -1.46
C GLN A 209 -2.09 -5.78 0.04
N GLY A 210 -1.19 -6.67 0.48
CA GLY A 210 -0.84 -6.83 1.89
C GLY A 210 -0.32 -5.54 2.56
N GLY A 211 0.30 -4.64 1.79
CA GLY A 211 0.68 -3.31 2.28
C GLY A 211 -0.54 -2.44 2.55
N ARG A 212 -1.54 -2.49 1.66
CA ARG A 212 -2.86 -1.88 1.88
C ARG A 212 -3.57 -2.49 3.09
N GLU A 213 -3.55 -3.81 3.25
CA GLU A 213 -4.15 -4.50 4.38
C GLU A 213 -3.49 -4.07 5.71
N ALA A 214 -2.16 -3.89 5.71
CA ALA A 214 -1.42 -3.36 6.85
C ALA A 214 -1.89 -1.94 7.26
N LEU A 215 -2.17 -1.06 6.29
CA LEU A 215 -2.77 0.26 6.58
C LEU A 215 -4.22 0.11 7.06
N THR A 216 -5.00 -0.78 6.44
CA THR A 216 -6.40 -1.04 6.80
C THR A 216 -6.53 -1.43 8.27
N VAL A 217 -5.67 -2.34 8.77
CA VAL A 217 -5.76 -2.77 10.18
C VAL A 217 -5.41 -1.64 11.16
N ALA A 218 -4.46 -0.76 10.84
CA ALA A 218 -4.16 0.39 11.68
C ALA A 218 -5.31 1.42 11.70
N GLN A 219 -6.03 1.57 10.59
CA GLN A 219 -7.16 2.50 10.48
C GLN A 219 -8.44 1.97 11.11
N ARG A 220 -8.73 0.67 10.97
CA ARG A 220 -10.03 0.06 11.36
C ARG A 220 -9.97 -0.73 12.65
N TYR A 221 -8.82 -1.35 12.94
CA TYR A 221 -8.63 -2.25 14.07
C TYR A 221 -7.40 -1.84 14.89
N PRO A 222 -7.33 -0.55 15.32
CA PRO A 222 -6.13 0.00 15.94
C PRO A 222 -5.72 -0.73 17.23
N ASP A 223 -6.65 -1.40 17.90
CA ASP A 223 -6.41 -2.13 19.14
C ASP A 223 -5.81 -3.54 18.93
N ASP A 224 -5.85 -4.06 17.71
CA ASP A 224 -5.52 -5.48 17.44
C ASP A 224 -4.04 -5.72 17.11
N TYR A 225 -3.28 -4.66 16.78
CA TYR A 225 -1.89 -4.74 16.29
C TYR A 225 -0.95 -3.76 16.99
N ASP A 226 0.22 -4.27 17.33
CA ASP A 226 1.33 -3.55 17.94
C ASP A 226 2.19 -2.78 16.96
N GLY A 227 2.42 -3.38 15.79
CA GLY A 227 3.18 -2.74 14.73
C GLY A 227 2.81 -3.24 13.35
N ILE A 228 2.99 -2.37 12.35
CA ILE A 228 2.75 -2.69 10.94
C ILE A 228 3.98 -2.41 10.07
N ILE A 229 4.23 -3.30 9.10
CA ILE A 229 5.06 -3.02 7.92
C ILE A 229 4.15 -3.00 6.70
N SER A 230 4.17 -1.88 5.99
CA SER A 230 3.35 -1.64 4.81
C SER A 230 4.25 -1.22 3.64
N ASN A 231 4.59 -2.18 2.78
CA ASN A 231 5.44 -1.93 1.63
C ASN A 231 4.59 -1.72 0.37
N VAL A 232 4.94 -0.71 -0.44
CA VAL A 232 4.25 -0.30 -1.68
C VAL A 232 2.71 -0.44 -1.59
N PRO A 233 2.06 0.18 -0.58
CA PRO A 233 0.65 -0.07 -0.30
C PRO A 233 -0.27 0.43 -1.42
N ILE A 234 -1.29 -0.37 -1.73
CA ILE A 234 -2.38 0.03 -2.61
C ILE A 234 -3.39 0.93 -1.86
N VAL A 235 -3.07 2.20 -1.66
CA VAL A 235 -3.86 3.08 -0.76
C VAL A 235 -5.32 3.23 -1.19
N GLY A 236 -5.58 3.70 -2.42
CA GLY A 236 -6.92 3.82 -3.00
C GLY A 236 -7.24 2.65 -3.91
N PHE A 237 -7.52 1.46 -3.35
CA PHE A 237 -7.67 0.23 -4.12
C PHE A 237 -8.81 0.30 -5.14
N SER A 238 -9.95 0.86 -4.77
CA SER A 238 -11.11 1.02 -5.65
C SER A 238 -10.75 1.81 -6.91
N THR A 239 -9.95 2.87 -6.76
CA THR A 239 -9.50 3.71 -7.88
C THR A 239 -8.33 3.09 -8.62
N LEU A 240 -7.40 2.41 -7.96
CA LEU A 240 -6.28 1.75 -8.64
C LEU A 240 -6.77 0.68 -9.63
N MET A 241 -7.83 -0.06 -9.28
CA MET A 241 -8.45 -1.02 -10.19
C MET A 241 -9.03 -0.37 -11.45
N LEU A 242 -9.38 0.91 -11.38
CA LEU A 242 -9.98 1.66 -12.48
C LEU A 242 -8.97 2.53 -13.24
N ALA A 243 -7.85 2.93 -12.62
CA ALA A 243 -6.90 3.88 -13.20
C ALA A 243 -6.33 3.44 -14.57
N PRO A 244 -5.94 2.16 -14.79
CA PRO A 244 -5.57 1.69 -16.13
C PRO A 244 -6.69 1.84 -17.15
N GLU A 245 -7.94 1.59 -16.76
CA GLU A 245 -9.11 1.78 -17.63
C GLU A 245 -9.32 3.26 -17.97
N LEU A 246 -9.11 4.19 -17.03
CA LEU A 246 -9.18 5.62 -17.29
C LEU A 246 -8.16 6.07 -18.34
N ILE A 247 -6.94 5.52 -18.30
CA ILE A 247 -5.91 5.76 -19.33
C ILE A 247 -6.42 5.25 -20.68
N ARG A 248 -6.89 3.99 -20.75
CA ARG A 248 -7.38 3.39 -22.00
C ARG A 248 -8.65 4.07 -22.54
N ILE A 249 -9.53 4.58 -21.67
CA ILE A 249 -10.69 5.41 -22.04
C ILE A 249 -10.22 6.72 -22.67
N HIS A 250 -9.22 7.38 -22.06
CA HIS A 250 -8.64 8.61 -22.59
C HIS A 250 -7.96 8.39 -23.96
N GLU A 251 -7.46 7.18 -24.20
CA GLU A 251 -6.87 6.75 -25.47
C GLU A 251 -7.89 6.25 -26.50
N LYS A 252 -9.21 6.36 -26.27
CA LYS A 252 -10.21 5.98 -27.29
C LYS A 252 -9.94 6.64 -28.65
N PRO A 253 -9.65 7.94 -28.77
CA PRO A 253 -9.16 8.54 -30.01
C PRO A 253 -7.76 8.04 -30.36
N LEU A 254 -7.51 7.74 -31.65
CA LEU A 254 -6.19 7.25 -32.09
C LEU A 254 -5.07 8.25 -31.79
N ALA A 255 -5.36 9.55 -31.92
CA ALA A 255 -4.40 10.62 -31.66
C ALA A 255 -3.93 10.70 -30.20
N ASN A 256 -4.66 10.10 -29.25
CA ASN A 256 -4.31 10.07 -27.83
C ASN A 256 -3.45 8.86 -27.45
N TRP A 257 -3.38 7.85 -28.32
CA TRP A 257 -2.70 6.60 -28.00
C TRP A 257 -1.19 6.79 -27.90
N VAL A 258 -0.66 6.54 -26.70
CA VAL A 258 0.79 6.50 -26.46
C VAL A 258 1.26 5.08 -26.75
N THR A 259 2.12 4.93 -27.76
CA THR A 259 2.64 3.62 -28.16
C THR A 259 3.97 3.32 -27.47
N PRO A 260 4.39 2.05 -27.40
CA PRO A 260 5.69 1.68 -26.84
C PRO A 260 6.90 2.34 -27.52
N ALA A 261 6.76 2.79 -28.77
CA ALA A 261 7.79 3.58 -29.44
C ALA A 261 8.10 4.88 -28.66
N LYS A 262 7.14 5.43 -27.91
CA LYS A 262 7.35 6.69 -27.17
C LYS A 262 8.04 6.49 -25.81
N THR A 263 8.15 5.26 -25.31
CA THR A 263 8.70 4.94 -23.98
C THR A 263 10.09 5.53 -23.76
N ALA A 264 11.01 5.37 -24.71
CA ALA A 264 12.38 5.89 -24.59
C ALA A 264 12.40 7.43 -24.53
N THR A 265 11.65 8.08 -25.44
CA THR A 265 11.52 9.55 -25.45
C THR A 265 10.96 10.09 -24.14
N ILE A 266 9.96 9.43 -23.56
CA ILE A 266 9.33 9.84 -22.29
C ILE A 266 10.32 9.69 -21.14
N ARG A 267 10.94 8.51 -20.98
CA ARG A 267 11.94 8.25 -19.93
C ARG A 267 13.07 9.26 -19.98
N ASP A 268 13.65 9.47 -21.16
CA ASP A 268 14.78 10.37 -21.31
C ASP A 268 14.37 11.82 -21.06
N HIS A 269 13.10 12.17 -21.29
CA HIS A 269 12.58 13.48 -20.97
C HIS A 269 12.45 13.69 -19.47
N PHE A 270 12.00 12.68 -18.72
CA PHE A 270 12.02 12.71 -17.26
C PHE A 270 13.44 12.86 -16.73
N LEU A 271 14.39 12.05 -17.20
CA LEU A 271 15.79 12.13 -16.76
C LEU A 271 16.42 13.49 -17.07
N ARG A 272 16.27 14.00 -18.30
CA ARG A 272 16.75 15.36 -18.67
C ARG A 272 16.20 16.44 -17.76
N THR A 273 14.95 16.30 -17.35
CA THR A 273 14.26 17.30 -16.53
C THR A 273 14.58 17.15 -15.05
N CYS A 274 14.86 15.93 -14.57
CA CYS A 274 14.79 15.62 -13.14
C CYS A 274 16.04 15.03 -12.51
N ASP A 275 16.93 14.38 -13.26
CA ASP A 275 18.12 13.70 -12.70
C ASP A 275 18.95 14.68 -11.86
N HIS A 276 19.24 15.86 -12.40
CA HIS A 276 20.02 16.90 -11.73
C HIS A 276 19.40 17.52 -10.46
N LEU A 277 18.12 17.26 -10.14
CA LEU A 277 17.39 17.98 -9.09
C LEU A 277 17.83 17.61 -7.67
N ASP A 278 18.59 16.54 -7.51
CA ASP A 278 19.19 16.14 -6.24
C ASP A 278 20.65 16.58 -6.07
N GLY A 279 21.21 17.31 -7.05
CA GLY A 279 22.60 17.77 -7.03
C GLY A 279 23.56 16.87 -7.79
N ARG A 280 23.10 15.76 -8.38
CA ARG A 280 23.90 14.86 -9.20
C ARG A 280 23.20 14.49 -10.50
N VAL A 281 23.99 14.15 -11.53
CA VAL A 281 23.47 13.61 -12.80
C VAL A 281 24.05 12.21 -12.95
N ASP A 282 23.29 11.21 -12.52
CA ASP A 282 23.74 9.82 -12.45
C ASP A 282 22.67 8.78 -12.84
N GLY A 283 21.61 9.22 -13.52
CA GLY A 283 20.53 8.34 -13.97
C GLY A 283 19.61 7.90 -12.83
N VAL A 284 19.52 8.70 -11.77
CA VAL A 284 18.66 8.46 -10.61
C VAL A 284 17.84 9.69 -10.28
N ILE A 285 16.51 9.57 -10.28
CA ILE A 285 15.62 10.67 -9.87
C ILE A 285 15.44 10.61 -8.34
N ASN A 286 16.39 11.13 -7.54
CA ASN A 286 16.24 11.11 -6.08
C ASN A 286 15.27 12.19 -5.57
N ASN A 287 15.28 13.37 -6.16
CA ASN A 287 14.33 14.44 -5.82
C ASN A 287 12.97 14.24 -6.52
N TYR A 288 12.30 13.14 -6.16
CA TYR A 288 11.02 12.73 -6.72
C TYR A 288 9.91 13.77 -6.49
N ALA A 289 9.96 14.52 -5.40
CA ALA A 289 8.97 15.53 -5.05
C ALA A 289 9.03 16.72 -6.02
N ALA A 290 10.24 17.27 -6.23
CA ALA A 290 10.45 18.33 -7.22
C ALA A 290 10.13 17.85 -8.64
N CYS A 291 10.55 16.62 -9.00
CA CYS A 291 10.24 16.07 -10.32
C CYS A 291 8.72 15.94 -10.53
N ARG A 292 7.98 15.41 -9.56
CA ARG A 292 6.51 15.34 -9.60
C ARG A 292 5.88 16.73 -9.79
N ALA A 293 6.34 17.74 -9.05
CA ALA A 293 5.79 19.09 -9.12
C ALA A 293 5.95 19.76 -10.51
N ILE A 294 6.96 19.35 -11.30
CA ILE A 294 7.15 19.84 -12.67
C ILE A 294 6.08 19.28 -13.63
N PHE A 295 5.76 17.99 -13.48
CA PHE A 295 4.87 17.28 -14.41
C PHE A 295 3.40 17.31 -14.02
N ASP A 296 3.10 17.28 -12.72
CA ASP A 296 1.74 17.27 -12.20
C ASP A 296 1.03 18.61 -12.47
N ARG A 297 -0.04 18.55 -13.25
CA ARG A 297 -0.88 19.72 -13.62
C ARG A 297 -1.42 20.48 -12.41
N SER A 298 -1.62 19.81 -11.28
CA SER A 298 -2.13 20.43 -10.06
C SER A 298 -1.05 21.21 -9.29
N GLN A 299 0.22 21.00 -9.60
CA GLN A 299 1.36 21.61 -8.89
C GLN A 299 2.23 22.51 -9.77
N ARG A 300 2.27 22.26 -11.09
CA ARG A 300 3.14 23.02 -12.00
C ARG A 300 2.75 24.50 -12.08
N ALA A 301 3.74 25.37 -12.28
CA ALA A 301 3.50 26.81 -12.36
C ALA A 301 2.60 27.18 -13.56
N PRO A 302 1.70 28.18 -13.44
CA PRO A 302 0.83 28.60 -14.53
C PRO A 302 1.60 28.93 -15.82
N GLY A 303 1.13 28.42 -16.95
CA GLY A 303 1.74 28.65 -18.27
C GLY A 303 2.95 27.76 -18.58
N GLN A 304 3.41 26.92 -17.65
CA GLN A 304 4.44 25.93 -17.93
C GLN A 304 3.80 24.64 -18.46
N ASN A 305 4.30 24.17 -19.60
CA ASN A 305 4.03 22.83 -20.11
C ASN A 305 5.37 22.08 -20.24
N PRO A 306 5.66 21.12 -19.34
CA PRO A 306 6.92 20.39 -19.37
C PRO A 306 7.08 19.54 -20.62
N TRP A 307 5.99 19.26 -21.35
CA TRP A 307 5.99 18.51 -22.60
C TRP A 307 6.21 19.37 -23.85
N ALA A 308 6.23 20.71 -23.73
CA ALA A 308 6.42 21.61 -24.87
C ALA A 308 7.65 21.28 -25.73
N PRO A 309 8.82 20.91 -25.18
CA PRO A 309 10.00 20.51 -25.97
C PRO A 309 9.83 19.21 -26.76
N LYS A 310 8.80 18.41 -26.45
CA LYS A 310 8.50 17.13 -27.11
C LYS A 310 7.29 17.20 -28.04
N ARG A 311 6.59 18.33 -28.10
CA ARG A 311 5.41 18.49 -28.95
C ARG A 311 5.78 18.37 -30.43
N CYS A 312 5.03 17.56 -31.19
CA CYS A 312 5.20 17.46 -32.63
C CYS A 312 4.86 18.78 -33.34
N PRO A 313 5.56 19.10 -34.45
CA PRO A 313 5.16 20.19 -35.35
C PRO A 313 3.70 20.02 -35.78
N ASP A 314 2.91 21.08 -35.65
CA ASP A 314 1.48 21.12 -35.98
C ASP A 314 0.62 20.02 -35.29
N GLY A 315 1.13 19.38 -34.23
CA GLY A 315 0.46 18.31 -33.52
C GLY A 315 0.39 16.98 -34.28
N VAL A 316 1.07 16.86 -35.42
CA VAL A 316 1.09 15.66 -36.25
C VAL A 316 2.42 14.94 -36.08
N ASP A 317 2.37 13.65 -35.71
CA ASP A 317 3.58 12.83 -35.63
C ASP A 317 3.99 12.34 -37.03
N PRO A 318 5.10 12.84 -37.59
CA PRO A 318 5.54 12.45 -38.92
C PRO A 318 6.17 11.05 -38.95
N ALA A 319 6.51 10.48 -37.78
CA ALA A 319 7.10 9.16 -37.65
C ALA A 319 6.56 8.44 -36.40
N PRO A 320 5.30 7.93 -36.44
CA PRO A 320 4.64 7.28 -35.31
C PRO A 320 5.42 6.09 -34.73
N ASP A 321 6.16 5.39 -35.58
CA ASP A 321 6.96 4.21 -35.23
C ASP A 321 8.39 4.55 -34.77
N ASN A 322 8.76 5.83 -34.68
CA ASN A 322 10.07 6.24 -34.18
C ASN A 322 10.16 5.95 -32.67
N ASP A 323 11.02 5.00 -32.33
CA ASP A 323 11.30 4.53 -30.97
C ASP A 323 12.51 5.20 -30.31
N GLY A 324 13.14 6.15 -31.00
CA GLY A 324 14.32 6.86 -30.54
C GLY A 324 14.03 8.04 -29.59
N PRO A 325 15.08 8.62 -28.96
CA PRO A 325 14.98 9.70 -27.98
C PRO A 325 14.51 11.05 -28.56
N GLY A 326 14.52 11.17 -29.90
CA GLY A 326 14.08 12.34 -30.65
C GLY A 326 12.63 12.25 -31.14
N ALA A 327 11.89 11.19 -30.78
CA ALA A 327 10.48 11.12 -31.13
C ALA A 327 9.72 12.30 -30.51
N CYS A 328 8.78 12.86 -31.26
CA CYS A 328 7.86 13.87 -30.75
C CYS A 328 6.55 13.21 -30.29
N LEU A 329 5.71 13.99 -29.62
CA LEU A 329 4.43 13.62 -29.05
C LEU A 329 3.33 14.51 -29.62
N THR A 330 2.21 13.92 -30.04
CA THR A 330 1.01 14.66 -30.44
C THR A 330 0.38 15.37 -29.24
N ASP A 331 -0.53 16.31 -29.47
CA ASP A 331 -1.29 16.94 -28.37
C ASP A 331 -2.15 15.93 -27.60
N GLY A 332 -2.69 14.92 -28.29
CA GLY A 332 -3.44 13.84 -27.66
C GLY A 332 -2.55 12.96 -26.78
N GLN A 333 -1.36 12.60 -27.23
CA GLN A 333 -0.40 11.84 -26.43
C GLN A 333 0.07 12.65 -25.21
N ILE A 334 0.30 13.95 -25.37
CA ILE A 334 0.60 14.84 -24.24
C ILE A 334 -0.57 14.89 -23.25
N ALA A 335 -1.82 14.92 -23.72
CA ALA A 335 -2.99 14.87 -22.83
C ALA A 335 -3.07 13.55 -22.05
N THR A 336 -2.77 12.41 -22.68
CA THR A 336 -2.66 11.10 -22.01
C THR A 336 -1.55 11.12 -20.96
N LEU A 337 -0.37 11.66 -21.26
CA LEU A 337 0.72 11.75 -20.31
C LEU A 337 0.38 12.70 -19.15
N ASP A 338 -0.29 13.82 -19.42
CA ASP A 338 -0.81 14.72 -18.40
C ASP A 338 -1.82 14.01 -17.49
N LEU A 339 -2.65 13.09 -18.00
CA LEU A 339 -3.53 12.24 -17.19
C LEU A 339 -2.71 11.25 -16.32
N VAL A 340 -1.73 10.56 -16.90
CA VAL A 340 -0.93 9.52 -16.21
C VAL A 340 -0.05 10.11 -15.10
N TYR A 341 0.47 11.32 -15.30
CA TYR A 341 1.47 11.95 -14.42
C TYR A 341 0.93 13.16 -13.63
N SER A 342 -0.38 13.25 -13.45
CA SER A 342 -1.03 14.26 -12.59
C SER A 342 -2.03 13.62 -11.63
N ARG A 343 -2.47 14.38 -10.62
CA ARG A 343 -3.63 13.97 -9.81
C ARG A 343 -4.89 13.87 -10.67
N TYR A 344 -5.53 12.71 -10.64
CA TYR A 344 -6.87 12.52 -11.17
C TYR A 344 -7.90 13.10 -10.19
N VAL A 345 -8.74 14.03 -10.65
CA VAL A 345 -9.78 14.65 -9.82
C VAL A 345 -11.07 13.87 -9.97
N PHE A 346 -11.64 13.42 -8.85
CA PHE A 346 -12.90 12.70 -8.87
C PHE A 346 -14.08 13.62 -9.17
N ALA A 347 -15.10 13.11 -9.85
CA ALA A 347 -16.36 13.86 -10.01
C ALA A 347 -17.07 14.06 -8.67
N THR A 348 -17.00 13.07 -7.78
CA THR A 348 -17.54 13.12 -6.43
C THR A 348 -16.48 12.64 -5.44
N PRO A 349 -16.32 13.28 -4.26
CA PRO A 349 -15.41 12.78 -3.24
C PRO A 349 -15.72 11.33 -2.84
N LEU A 350 -14.66 10.56 -2.60
CA LEU A 350 -14.72 9.18 -2.13
C LEU A 350 -14.56 9.12 -0.59
N ALA A 351 -14.51 7.90 -0.04
CA ALA A 351 -14.35 7.67 1.39
C ALA A 351 -13.19 8.47 2.00
N ASN A 352 -13.37 8.87 3.26
CA ASN A 352 -12.44 9.71 4.03
C ASN A 352 -12.19 11.11 3.42
N GLY A 353 -13.08 11.59 2.55
CA GLY A 353 -12.99 12.91 1.94
C GLY A 353 -11.97 12.99 0.79
N ALA A 354 -11.49 11.85 0.27
CA ALA A 354 -10.54 11.84 -0.84
C ALA A 354 -11.17 12.48 -2.09
N THR A 355 -10.58 13.58 -2.58
CA THR A 355 -11.05 14.31 -3.77
C THR A 355 -10.23 14.01 -5.02
N THR A 356 -9.05 13.41 -4.84
CA THR A 356 -8.13 13.09 -5.93
C THR A 356 -7.48 11.73 -5.75
N PHE A 357 -6.99 11.17 -6.84
CA PHE A 357 -6.04 10.06 -6.84
C PHE A 357 -4.73 10.52 -7.46
N GLY A 358 -3.64 10.49 -6.71
CA GLY A 358 -2.31 10.65 -7.29
C GLY A 358 -2.06 9.50 -8.26
N MET A 359 -2.04 9.78 -9.55
CA MET A 359 -1.62 8.80 -10.56
C MET A 359 -0.11 8.55 -10.42
N TRP A 360 0.58 8.13 -11.46
CA TRP A 360 2.00 7.80 -11.34
C TRP A 360 2.87 9.05 -11.29
N VAL A 361 4.06 8.90 -10.70
CA VAL A 361 5.08 9.95 -10.72
C VAL A 361 6.03 9.73 -11.90
N PRO A 362 6.72 10.79 -12.38
CA PRO A 362 7.82 10.61 -13.33
C PRO A 362 8.82 9.56 -12.86
N ASN A 363 9.19 8.64 -13.74
CA ASN A 363 9.94 7.42 -13.39
C ASN A 363 10.81 6.93 -14.56
N THR A 364 11.61 5.89 -14.34
CA THR A 364 12.50 5.35 -15.38
C THR A 364 11.97 4.13 -16.14
N ASP A 365 10.73 3.71 -15.86
CA ASP A 365 10.03 2.66 -16.60
C ASP A 365 8.59 3.10 -16.95
N PRO A 366 8.42 4.08 -17.86
CA PRO A 366 7.10 4.68 -18.11
C PRO A 366 6.12 3.71 -18.79
N SER A 367 6.58 2.55 -19.24
CA SER A 367 5.75 1.47 -19.81
C SER A 367 5.37 0.38 -18.81
N GLY A 368 6.00 0.36 -17.63
CA GLY A 368 5.85 -0.70 -16.64
C GLY A 368 4.39 -0.98 -16.31
N SER A 369 4.08 -2.25 -16.00
CA SER A 369 2.75 -2.70 -15.56
C SER A 369 1.57 -2.34 -16.48
N GLY A 370 1.80 -2.03 -17.77
CA GLY A 370 0.73 -1.75 -18.74
C GLY A 370 0.32 -0.27 -18.82
N LEU A 371 1.10 0.66 -18.27
CA LEU A 371 0.81 2.10 -18.42
C LEU A 371 0.85 2.54 -19.89
N ILE A 372 1.75 1.96 -20.69
CA ILE A 372 1.83 2.12 -22.15
C ILE A 372 1.66 0.76 -22.80
N GLU A 373 0.76 0.65 -23.78
CA GLU A 373 0.45 -0.64 -24.41
C GLU A 373 0.48 -0.60 -25.93
N ALA A 374 0.91 -1.73 -26.51
CA ALA A 374 1.09 -1.89 -27.96
C ALA A 374 -0.22 -2.23 -28.71
N ARG A 375 -1.33 -2.43 -28.00
CA ARG A 375 -2.57 -2.97 -28.55
C ARG A 375 -3.74 -2.01 -28.36
N ARG A 376 -4.69 -2.05 -29.31
CA ARG A 376 -6.01 -1.42 -29.22
C ARG A 376 -7.07 -2.42 -28.77
N TYR A 377 -8.02 -1.93 -27.99
CA TYR A 377 -9.07 -2.73 -27.35
C TYR A 377 -10.46 -2.41 -27.90
N ALA A 378 -11.42 -3.31 -27.65
CA ALA A 378 -12.80 -3.12 -28.05
C ALA A 378 -13.35 -1.75 -27.58
N GLY A 379 -13.92 -0.98 -28.50
CA GLY A 379 -14.45 0.37 -28.22
C GLY A 379 -13.45 1.52 -28.45
N GLN A 380 -12.21 1.24 -28.86
CA GLN A 380 -11.23 2.25 -29.23
C GLN A 380 -11.14 2.43 -30.77
N GLU A 381 -10.83 3.66 -31.22
CA GLU A 381 -10.60 3.95 -32.64
C GLU A 381 -9.41 3.13 -33.18
N GLY A 382 -9.54 2.59 -34.38
CA GLY A 382 -8.49 1.76 -34.99
C GLY A 382 -8.34 0.35 -34.39
N ALA A 383 -9.19 -0.04 -33.44
CA ALA A 383 -9.26 -1.42 -32.98
C ALA A 383 -9.82 -2.34 -34.08
N ALA A 384 -9.29 -3.56 -34.18
CA ALA A 384 -9.82 -4.59 -35.07
C ALA A 384 -11.24 -5.00 -34.64
N PRO A 385 -12.08 -5.53 -35.55
CA PRO A 385 -13.43 -6.00 -35.21
C PRO A 385 -13.49 -7.06 -34.12
N ASP A 386 -12.42 -7.85 -33.97
CA ASP A 386 -12.25 -8.90 -32.96
C ASP A 386 -11.28 -8.50 -31.83
N ALA A 387 -11.03 -7.20 -31.68
CA ALA A 387 -10.17 -6.69 -30.61
C ALA A 387 -10.67 -7.16 -29.24
N PRO A 388 -9.76 -7.59 -28.34
CA PRO A 388 -10.16 -8.05 -27.02
C PRO A 388 -10.70 -6.90 -26.17
N VAL A 389 -11.49 -7.25 -25.16
CA VAL A 389 -11.78 -6.35 -24.04
C VAL A 389 -10.49 -6.13 -23.26
N HIS A 390 -10.24 -4.89 -22.82
CA HIS A 390 -9.06 -4.58 -22.02
C HIS A 390 -9.10 -5.35 -20.68
N SER A 391 -7.94 -5.80 -20.21
CA SER A 391 -7.85 -6.53 -18.96
C SER A 391 -6.47 -6.34 -18.33
N HIS A 392 -6.47 -6.18 -17.02
CA HIS A 392 -5.28 -6.10 -16.17
C HIS A 392 -5.61 -6.71 -14.81
N LEU A 393 -4.64 -6.74 -13.88
CA LEU A 393 -4.79 -7.39 -12.57
C LEU A 393 -6.04 -6.92 -11.78
N GLY A 394 -6.42 -5.66 -11.92
CA GLY A 394 -7.54 -5.04 -11.22
C GLY A 394 -8.86 -5.00 -12.01
N ALA A 395 -8.89 -5.48 -13.27
CA ALA A 395 -10.05 -5.31 -14.15
C ALA A 395 -11.33 -5.95 -13.58
N LEU A 396 -11.20 -7.05 -12.82
CA LEU A 396 -12.33 -7.69 -12.14
C LEU A 396 -12.99 -6.77 -11.10
N GLY A 397 -12.26 -5.83 -10.52
CA GLY A 397 -12.84 -4.81 -9.64
C GLY A 397 -13.74 -3.82 -10.39
N VAL A 398 -13.43 -3.54 -11.65
CA VAL A 398 -14.25 -2.67 -12.50
C VAL A 398 -15.48 -3.44 -13.00
N THR A 399 -15.29 -4.60 -13.62
CA THR A 399 -16.39 -5.34 -14.24
C THR A 399 -17.26 -6.04 -13.18
N GLY A 400 -16.65 -6.74 -12.22
CA GLY A 400 -17.36 -7.48 -11.18
C GLY A 400 -17.91 -6.59 -10.07
N PHE A 401 -17.07 -5.74 -9.45
CA PHE A 401 -17.50 -5.04 -8.23
C PHE A 401 -18.34 -3.79 -8.54
N LEU A 402 -17.87 -3.00 -9.52
CA LEU A 402 -18.46 -1.72 -9.89
C LEU A 402 -19.59 -1.88 -10.91
N MET A 403 -19.36 -2.57 -12.03
CA MET A 403 -20.37 -2.77 -13.08
C MET A 403 -21.34 -3.92 -12.79
N ARG A 404 -21.01 -4.83 -11.86
CA ARG A 404 -21.82 -6.01 -11.51
C ARG A 404 -22.05 -6.98 -12.68
N ASP A 405 -21.11 -6.99 -13.62
CA ASP A 405 -21.10 -7.87 -14.78
C ASP A 405 -19.65 -8.20 -15.17
N PRO A 406 -19.13 -9.38 -14.81
CA PRO A 406 -17.75 -9.77 -15.14
C PRO A 406 -17.46 -9.86 -16.65
N GLY A 407 -18.49 -9.88 -17.50
CA GLY A 407 -18.38 -9.87 -18.96
C GLY A 407 -18.43 -8.48 -19.59
N ALA A 408 -18.65 -7.42 -18.80
CA ALA A 408 -18.72 -6.05 -19.30
C ALA A 408 -17.38 -5.56 -19.88
N ASN A 409 -17.46 -4.58 -20.78
CA ASN A 409 -16.28 -3.85 -21.22
C ASN A 409 -15.96 -2.74 -20.21
N PRO A 410 -14.83 -2.79 -19.49
CA PRO A 410 -14.48 -1.78 -18.49
C PRO A 410 -14.28 -0.38 -19.10
N LEU A 411 -14.00 -0.30 -20.41
CA LEU A 411 -13.87 0.96 -21.14
C LEU A 411 -15.21 1.70 -21.35
N ASP A 412 -16.34 1.09 -20.98
CA ASP A 412 -17.66 1.75 -20.99
C ASP A 412 -17.94 2.54 -19.69
N TYR A 413 -16.99 2.54 -18.75
CA TYR A 413 -17.08 3.35 -17.53
C TYR A 413 -17.17 4.86 -17.84
N VAL A 414 -18.01 5.57 -17.07
CA VAL A 414 -18.15 7.02 -17.13
C VAL A 414 -18.05 7.60 -15.71
N GLU A 415 -17.03 8.44 -15.48
CA GLU A 415 -16.83 9.17 -14.22
C GLU A 415 -18.03 10.08 -13.91
N GLY A 416 -18.53 10.05 -12.66
CA GLY A 416 -19.72 10.80 -12.26
C GLY A 416 -21.04 10.33 -12.91
N GLY A 417 -20.99 9.21 -13.63
CA GLY A 417 -22.12 8.62 -14.33
C GLY A 417 -23.01 7.72 -13.44
N PRO A 418 -23.74 6.77 -14.05
CA PRO A 418 -24.72 5.92 -13.35
C PRO A 418 -24.16 5.08 -12.19
N LEU A 419 -22.86 4.79 -12.19
CA LEU A 419 -22.21 3.93 -11.18
C LEU A 419 -21.56 4.73 -10.03
N ASP A 420 -21.73 6.04 -10.00
CA ASP A 420 -21.11 6.94 -9.01
C ASP A 420 -21.47 6.58 -7.55
N ALA A 421 -22.71 6.17 -7.28
CA ALA A 421 -23.11 5.68 -5.96
C ALA A 421 -22.36 4.40 -5.55
N ARG A 422 -22.25 3.42 -6.45
CA ARG A 422 -21.51 2.18 -6.20
C ARG A 422 -20.01 2.44 -6.05
N ARG A 423 -19.45 3.39 -6.80
CA ARG A 423 -18.05 3.81 -6.64
C ARG A 423 -17.76 4.29 -5.23
N ARG A 424 -18.61 5.16 -4.67
CA ARG A 424 -18.46 5.64 -3.28
C ARG A 424 -18.52 4.49 -2.29
N GLU A 425 -19.52 3.62 -2.41
CA GLU A 425 -19.66 2.45 -1.53
C GLU A 425 -18.42 1.55 -1.59
N LEU A 426 -17.89 1.25 -2.78
CA LEU A 426 -16.68 0.45 -2.92
C LEU A 426 -15.46 1.14 -2.30
N SER A 427 -15.36 2.46 -2.38
CA SER A 427 -14.28 3.19 -1.70
C SER A 427 -14.34 3.02 -0.18
N GLU A 428 -15.54 2.95 0.41
CA GLU A 428 -15.71 2.72 1.85
C GLU A 428 -15.28 1.31 2.27
N TRP A 429 -15.29 0.33 1.39
CA TRP A 429 -14.88 -1.04 1.71
C TRP A 429 -13.42 -1.30 1.35
N LEU A 430 -12.94 -0.70 0.27
CA LEU A 430 -11.68 -1.06 -0.37
C LEU A 430 -10.57 -0.02 -0.19
N ASP A 431 -10.85 1.21 0.23
CA ASP A 431 -9.77 2.20 0.33
C ASP A 431 -9.19 2.28 1.76
N SER A 432 -7.87 2.40 1.84
CA SER A 432 -7.12 2.65 3.08
C SER A 432 -6.68 4.11 3.15
N THR A 433 -7.60 5.02 2.86
CA THR A 433 -7.34 6.46 2.68
C THR A 433 -7.57 7.29 3.94
N ASN A 434 -7.95 6.71 5.09
CA ASN A 434 -8.17 7.48 6.31
C ASN A 434 -6.82 8.01 6.85
N PRO A 435 -6.60 9.35 6.87
CA PRO A 435 -5.34 9.91 7.33
C PRO A 435 -5.25 10.01 8.85
N ASP A 436 -6.37 9.87 9.58
CA ASP A 436 -6.37 9.92 11.04
C ASP A 436 -6.02 8.56 11.65
N LEU A 437 -4.78 8.44 12.11
CA LEU A 437 -4.26 7.27 12.83
C LEU A 437 -4.15 7.53 14.34
N THR A 438 -4.93 8.47 14.89
CA THR A 438 -4.85 8.87 16.31
C THR A 438 -5.08 7.70 17.25
N ALA A 439 -6.05 6.83 16.97
CA ALA A 439 -6.34 5.65 17.80
C ALA A 439 -5.15 4.66 17.82
N PHE A 440 -4.59 4.36 16.64
CA PHE A 440 -3.42 3.49 16.51
C PHE A 440 -2.20 4.06 17.23
N ARG A 441 -1.94 5.37 17.10
CA ARG A 441 -0.88 6.06 17.83
C ARG A 441 -1.11 6.02 19.34
N ALA A 442 -2.33 6.35 19.79
CA ALA A 442 -2.66 6.51 21.21
C ALA A 442 -2.49 5.20 22.00
N ARG A 443 -2.76 4.05 21.38
CA ARG A 443 -2.53 2.75 22.01
C ARG A 443 -1.06 2.31 22.02
N GLY A 444 -0.19 2.99 21.27
CA GLY A 444 1.26 2.71 21.16
C GLY A 444 1.71 2.09 19.83
N GLY A 445 0.83 2.00 18.82
CA GLY A 445 1.09 1.37 17.54
C GLY A 445 2.22 1.99 16.75
N LYS A 446 3.07 1.17 16.13
CA LYS A 446 4.20 1.61 15.31
C LYS A 446 4.05 1.22 13.84
N ALA A 447 4.47 2.07 12.92
CA ALA A 447 4.35 1.82 11.49
C ALA A 447 5.67 2.09 10.76
N ILE A 448 6.10 1.15 9.92
CA ILE A 448 7.10 1.40 8.89
C ILE A 448 6.39 1.21 7.55
N VAL A 449 6.32 2.29 6.78
CA VAL A 449 5.73 2.28 5.44
C VAL A 449 6.82 2.62 4.44
N THR A 450 6.99 1.83 3.39
CA THR A 450 8.04 2.03 2.38
C THR A 450 7.45 2.01 0.98
N ILE A 451 7.77 2.99 0.15
CA ILE A 451 7.28 3.07 -1.24
C ILE A 451 8.44 3.12 -2.22
N GLY A 452 8.18 2.78 -3.48
CA GLY A 452 9.12 2.92 -4.58
C GLY A 452 8.58 3.86 -5.66
N THR A 453 9.40 4.80 -6.16
CA THR A 453 8.94 5.80 -7.14
C THR A 453 8.80 5.25 -8.56
N ASP A 454 9.40 4.09 -8.85
CA ASP A 454 9.26 3.36 -10.13
C ASP A 454 8.22 2.23 -10.02
N ASP A 455 7.37 2.26 -8.99
CA ASP A 455 6.25 1.34 -8.88
C ASP A 455 5.12 1.72 -9.84
N THR A 456 5.12 1.09 -11.01
CA THR A 456 4.06 1.26 -12.01
C THR A 456 2.79 0.47 -11.71
N LEU A 457 2.74 -0.31 -10.63
CA LEU A 457 1.57 -1.12 -10.27
C LEU A 457 0.71 -0.47 -9.18
N ALA A 458 1.27 0.03 -8.07
CA ALA A 458 0.50 0.49 -6.90
C ALA A 458 0.32 2.02 -6.79
N SER A 459 0.76 2.78 -7.79
CA SER A 459 0.77 4.25 -7.85
C SER A 459 1.52 4.93 -6.67
N PRO A 460 2.80 5.30 -6.85
CA PRO A 460 3.53 6.10 -5.86
C PRO A 460 2.92 7.48 -5.63
N GLY A 461 2.21 8.07 -6.62
CA GLY A 461 1.57 9.36 -6.41
C GLY A 461 0.46 9.31 -5.36
N ALA A 462 -0.36 8.25 -5.38
CA ALA A 462 -1.40 8.03 -4.39
C ALA A 462 -0.81 7.76 -2.99
N GLN A 463 0.32 7.03 -2.94
CA GLN A 463 1.01 6.74 -1.69
C GLN A 463 1.62 8.01 -1.07
N LEU A 464 2.26 8.86 -1.88
CA LEU A 464 2.78 10.16 -1.45
C LEU A 464 1.68 11.12 -0.99
N ASP A 465 0.55 11.15 -1.70
CA ASP A 465 -0.59 12.00 -1.33
C ASP A 465 -1.19 11.56 0.03
N TYR A 466 -1.24 10.25 0.29
CA TYR A 466 -1.68 9.73 1.58
C TYR A 466 -0.70 10.06 2.71
N TYR A 467 0.60 9.97 2.47
CA TYR A 467 1.61 10.38 3.46
C TYR A 467 1.46 11.85 3.84
N GLN A 468 1.27 12.72 2.85
CA GLN A 468 1.03 14.13 3.11
C GLN A 468 -0.29 14.34 3.87
N ALA A 469 -1.37 13.64 3.51
CA ALA A 469 -2.65 13.74 4.21
C ALA A 469 -2.55 13.34 5.71
N ILE A 470 -1.78 12.30 6.04
CA ILE A 470 -1.51 11.92 7.44
C ILE A 470 -0.77 13.04 8.17
N ILE A 471 0.27 13.62 7.54
CA ILE A 471 1.05 14.72 8.13
C ILE A 471 0.19 15.97 8.32
N ASP A 472 -0.64 16.33 7.35
CA ASP A 472 -1.54 17.48 7.43
C ASP A 472 -2.60 17.30 8.52
N THR A 473 -3.11 16.06 8.68
CA THR A 473 -4.16 15.74 9.66
C THR A 473 -3.62 15.67 11.09
N MET A 474 -2.49 14.99 11.29
CA MET A 474 -1.98 14.67 12.64
C MET A 474 -0.84 15.59 13.10
N GLY A 475 -0.19 16.28 12.17
CA GLY A 475 1.03 17.05 12.39
C GLY A 475 2.29 16.19 12.35
N ARG A 476 3.34 16.69 11.69
CA ARG A 476 4.60 15.97 11.46
C ARG A 476 5.19 15.34 12.72
N SER A 477 5.32 16.11 13.80
CA SER A 477 5.90 15.62 15.07
C SER A 477 5.08 14.46 15.66
N ALA A 478 3.76 14.49 15.52
CA ALA A 478 2.92 13.37 15.96
C ALA A 478 3.18 12.14 15.08
N VAL A 479 3.21 12.29 13.77
CA VAL A 479 3.48 11.19 12.81
C VAL A 479 4.84 10.55 13.10
N GLU A 480 5.90 11.34 13.22
CA GLU A 480 7.25 10.84 13.49
C GLU A 480 7.40 10.16 14.86
N SER A 481 6.46 10.33 15.80
CA SER A 481 6.47 9.61 17.08
C SER A 481 6.07 8.13 16.96
N PHE A 482 5.42 7.74 15.86
CA PHE A 482 4.89 6.39 15.70
C PHE A 482 5.01 5.80 14.28
N ALA A 483 5.26 6.60 13.25
CA ALA A 483 5.40 6.15 11.88
C ALA A 483 6.74 6.59 11.25
N ARG A 484 7.27 5.76 10.35
CA ARG A 484 8.33 6.08 9.41
C ARG A 484 7.80 5.87 8.00
N LEU A 485 7.90 6.90 7.17
CA LEU A 485 7.32 6.94 5.83
C LEU A 485 8.45 7.02 4.83
N PHE A 486 9.08 5.90 4.48
CA PHE A 486 10.27 5.87 3.65
C PHE A 486 9.95 5.86 2.15
N VAL A 487 10.68 6.67 1.38
CA VAL A 487 10.59 6.68 -0.09
C VAL A 487 11.90 6.15 -0.66
N MET A 488 11.82 5.12 -1.51
CA MET A 488 12.95 4.55 -2.24
C MET A 488 12.95 5.08 -3.68
N PRO A 489 13.88 6.00 -4.03
CA PRO A 489 14.05 6.44 -5.40
C PRO A 489 14.29 5.27 -6.34
N GLN A 490 13.59 5.26 -7.46
CA GLN A 490 13.58 4.22 -8.49
C GLN A 490 13.30 2.80 -7.97
N GLY A 491 12.76 2.68 -6.75
CA GLY A 491 12.23 1.41 -6.26
C GLY A 491 11.04 1.01 -7.11
N ASN A 492 11.07 -0.17 -7.70
CA ASN A 492 9.92 -0.75 -8.38
C ASN A 492 8.94 -1.39 -7.38
N HIS A 493 7.91 -2.08 -7.87
CA HIS A 493 6.91 -2.75 -7.02
C HIS A 493 7.51 -3.81 -6.06
N GLY A 494 8.70 -4.33 -6.34
CA GLY A 494 9.43 -5.24 -5.46
C GLY A 494 10.44 -4.55 -4.54
N LEU A 495 10.42 -3.22 -4.45
CA LEU A 495 11.42 -2.38 -3.77
C LEU A 495 12.85 -2.72 -4.22
N ARG A 496 13.01 -2.99 -5.52
CA ARG A 496 14.32 -3.11 -6.18
C ARG A 496 14.53 -1.88 -7.03
N ALA A 497 15.74 -1.34 -7.00
CA ALA A 497 16.09 -0.14 -7.74
C ALA A 497 17.32 -0.38 -8.60
N ARG A 498 17.38 0.31 -9.75
CA ARG A 498 18.49 0.26 -10.70
C ARG A 498 18.76 1.65 -11.24
N VAL A 499 19.98 1.88 -11.68
CA VAL A 499 20.35 3.08 -12.44
C VAL A 499 19.71 3.00 -13.83
N ALA A 500 19.22 4.12 -14.35
CA ALA A 500 18.70 4.24 -15.70
C ALA A 500 19.78 3.94 -16.76
N PRO A 501 19.41 3.55 -17.99
CA PRO A 501 20.40 3.28 -19.05
C PRO A 501 21.16 4.54 -19.53
N HIS A 502 20.67 5.73 -19.21
CA HIS A 502 21.31 7.00 -19.52
C HIS A 502 21.13 7.99 -18.36
N ASP A 503 22.02 8.98 -18.26
CA ASP A 503 21.88 10.11 -17.34
C ASP A 503 21.00 11.23 -17.93
N GLY A 504 20.73 12.27 -17.14
CA GLY A 504 20.00 13.47 -17.57
C GLY A 504 20.70 14.29 -18.65
N ASN A 505 21.96 14.02 -18.98
CA ASN A 505 22.66 14.60 -20.14
C ASN A 505 22.61 13.69 -21.38
N GLY A 506 21.93 12.53 -21.30
CA GLY A 506 21.87 11.53 -22.36
C GLY A 506 23.12 10.67 -22.50
N ARG A 507 24.03 10.69 -21.53
CA ARG A 507 25.22 9.83 -21.54
C ARG A 507 24.83 8.41 -21.16
N PRO A 508 25.26 7.38 -21.91
CA PRO A 508 25.06 5.99 -21.51
C PRO A 508 25.66 5.68 -20.14
N LEU A 509 24.91 4.91 -19.35
CA LEU A 509 25.30 4.39 -18.06
C LEU A 509 25.25 2.87 -18.07
N GLU A 510 26.15 2.23 -17.34
CA GLU A 510 26.13 0.78 -17.15
C GLU A 510 24.98 0.38 -16.22
N PRO A 511 24.08 -0.53 -16.64
CA PRO A 511 22.99 -0.99 -15.79
C PRO A 511 23.51 -1.68 -14.52
N ARG A 512 23.22 -1.10 -13.35
CA ARG A 512 23.58 -1.67 -12.05
C ARG A 512 22.44 -1.55 -11.04
N PRO A 513 22.32 -2.49 -10.09
CA PRO A 513 21.42 -2.31 -8.96
C PRO A 513 21.86 -1.14 -8.08
N LEU A 514 20.89 -0.48 -7.46
CA LEU A 514 21.11 0.46 -6.38
C LEU A 514 21.00 -0.26 -5.02
N PRO A 515 21.59 0.27 -3.93
CA PRO A 515 21.37 -0.23 -2.58
C PRO A 515 19.88 -0.30 -2.23
N THR A 516 19.39 -1.45 -1.77
CA THR A 516 17.99 -1.62 -1.34
C THR A 516 17.82 -2.45 -0.08
N ALA A 517 18.89 -3.05 0.47
CA ALA A 517 18.78 -3.93 1.62
C ALA A 517 18.72 -3.13 2.94
N ILE A 518 17.73 -3.48 3.77
CA ILE A 518 17.45 -2.92 5.11
C ILE A 518 16.55 -3.89 5.89
N ASP A 519 16.85 -4.14 7.17
CA ASP A 519 16.06 -5.05 8.03
C ASP A 519 14.95 -4.30 8.77
N ARG A 520 13.84 -4.03 8.06
CA ARG A 520 12.69 -3.31 8.62
C ARG A 520 11.96 -4.13 9.70
N VAL A 521 12.02 -5.46 9.66
CA VAL A 521 11.36 -6.32 10.66
C VAL A 521 12.00 -6.12 12.02
N SER A 522 13.34 -6.17 12.09
CA SER A 522 14.04 -5.93 13.34
C SER A 522 13.86 -4.48 13.82
N MET A 523 13.87 -3.50 12.91
CA MET A 523 13.56 -2.11 13.23
C MET A 523 12.16 -1.94 13.87
N LEU A 524 11.14 -2.64 13.33
CA LEU A 524 9.78 -2.56 13.89
C LEU A 524 9.71 -3.23 15.27
N PHE A 525 10.30 -4.42 15.43
CA PHE A 525 10.31 -5.11 16.72
C PHE A 525 11.01 -4.28 17.79
N ASP A 526 12.15 -3.68 17.46
CA ASP A 526 12.89 -2.82 18.38
C ASP A 526 12.09 -1.57 18.79
N TRP A 527 11.34 -1.01 17.84
CA TRP A 527 10.50 0.14 18.12
C TRP A 527 9.33 -0.19 19.05
N VAL A 528 8.63 -1.28 18.75
CA VAL A 528 7.45 -1.72 19.51
C VAL A 528 7.84 -2.21 20.90
N GLU A 529 8.88 -3.05 20.99
CA GLU A 529 9.18 -3.81 22.21
C GLU A 529 10.19 -3.11 23.11
N ARG A 530 11.04 -2.26 22.54
CA ARG A 530 12.16 -1.61 23.25
C ARG A 530 12.09 -0.09 23.19
N GLY A 531 11.12 0.49 22.49
CA GLY A 531 11.00 1.93 22.31
C GLY A 531 12.11 2.55 21.45
N VAL A 532 12.89 1.73 20.73
CA VAL A 532 14.00 2.19 19.88
C VAL A 532 13.45 2.51 18.50
N ALA A 533 13.08 3.77 18.29
CA ALA A 533 12.55 4.21 17.01
C ALA A 533 13.60 4.07 15.89
N PRO A 534 13.22 3.65 14.66
CA PRO A 534 14.11 3.72 13.52
C PRO A 534 14.55 5.17 13.29
N PRO A 535 15.76 5.41 12.78
CA PRO A 535 16.16 6.76 12.41
C PRO A 535 15.23 7.32 11.33
N LEU A 536 15.10 8.65 11.24
CA LEU A 536 14.41 9.29 10.11
C LEU A 536 15.17 9.07 8.79
N HIS A 537 16.48 8.83 8.88
CA HIS A 537 17.36 8.53 7.75
C HIS A 537 18.02 7.18 8.03
N ALA A 538 17.53 6.13 7.39
CA ALA A 538 18.17 4.81 7.45
C ALA A 538 19.22 4.67 6.36
N THR A 539 20.04 3.62 6.42
CA THR A 539 21.03 3.32 5.38
C THR A 539 20.59 2.09 4.61
N LEU A 540 20.43 2.24 3.29
CA LEU A 540 20.31 1.11 2.37
C LEU A 540 21.71 0.58 2.08
N THR A 541 21.82 -0.74 2.04
CA THR A 541 23.06 -1.45 1.71
C THR A 541 22.91 -2.13 0.35
N GLY A 542 23.94 -1.99 -0.47
CA GLY A 542 24.17 -2.73 -1.71
C GLY A 542 25.34 -3.69 -1.54
N THR A 543 25.86 -4.22 -2.65
CA THR A 543 27.03 -5.11 -2.62
C THR A 543 28.29 -4.33 -2.24
N ASP A 544 28.49 -3.16 -2.85
CA ASP A 544 29.71 -2.35 -2.72
C ASP A 544 29.43 -0.88 -2.34
N ASP A 545 28.15 -0.50 -2.21
CA ASP A 545 27.70 0.87 -1.99
C ASP A 545 26.57 0.97 -0.96
N THR A 546 26.35 2.19 -0.48
CA THR A 546 25.26 2.55 0.44
C THR A 546 24.56 3.81 -0.02
N MET A 547 23.29 3.93 0.30
CA MET A 547 22.48 5.12 -0.02
C MET A 547 21.57 5.45 1.17
N PRO A 548 21.34 6.72 1.52
CA PRO A 548 20.37 7.04 2.56
C PRO A 548 18.94 6.70 2.09
N LEU A 549 18.14 6.11 2.98
CA LEU A 549 16.69 6.00 2.88
C LEU A 549 16.08 7.09 3.74
N CYS A 550 15.49 8.09 3.09
CA CYS A 550 14.97 9.26 3.77
C CYS A 550 13.48 9.08 4.10
N SER A 551 13.08 9.44 5.31
CA SER A 551 11.68 9.56 5.68
C SER A 551 11.08 10.79 4.99
N TYR A 552 9.94 10.59 4.33
CA TYR A 552 9.16 11.64 3.69
C TYR A 552 8.90 12.81 4.65
N PRO A 553 9.04 14.07 4.20
CA PRO A 553 9.24 14.49 2.80
C PRO A 553 10.71 14.64 2.38
N ALA A 554 11.67 14.20 3.19
CA ALA A 554 13.08 14.27 2.83
C ALA A 554 13.44 13.28 1.70
N TYR A 555 14.48 13.62 0.93
CA TYR A 555 14.99 12.83 -0.19
C TYR A 555 16.53 12.77 -0.18
N PRO A 556 17.16 11.78 -0.83
CA PRO A 556 18.61 11.74 -1.00
C PRO A 556 19.10 12.90 -1.88
N HIS A 557 20.00 13.72 -1.34
CA HIS A 557 20.61 14.87 -2.01
C HIS A 557 22.13 14.72 -2.00
N TYR A 558 22.76 14.92 -3.16
CA TYR A 558 24.20 14.84 -3.31
C TYR A 558 24.85 16.19 -2.98
N ALA A 559 25.70 16.23 -1.96
CA ALA A 559 26.47 17.40 -1.56
C ALA A 559 27.83 16.98 -1.02
N ASP A 560 28.87 17.79 -1.27
CA ASP A 560 30.21 17.62 -0.69
C ASP A 560 30.83 16.20 -0.86
N GLY A 561 30.46 15.51 -1.95
CA GLY A 561 31.00 14.19 -2.29
C GLY A 561 30.14 13.00 -1.85
N GLU A 562 29.07 13.21 -1.09
CA GLU A 562 28.23 12.14 -0.51
C GLU A 562 26.73 12.43 -0.62
N TYR A 563 25.91 11.40 -0.38
CA TYR A 563 24.45 11.52 -0.31
C TYR A 563 23.99 11.75 1.13
N VAL A 564 23.23 12.81 1.35
CA VAL A 564 22.57 13.14 2.63
C VAL A 564 21.07 13.31 2.44
N CYS A 565 20.27 13.10 3.48
CA CYS A 565 18.84 13.41 3.39
C CYS A 565 18.62 14.91 3.53
N ARG A 566 17.88 15.48 2.57
CA ARG A 566 17.47 16.89 2.56
C ARG A 566 15.95 16.99 2.52
N GLU A 567 15.38 17.91 3.30
CA GLU A 567 13.95 18.23 3.25
C GLU A 567 13.56 18.77 1.87
N ALA A 568 12.44 18.29 1.32
CA ALA A 568 11.80 18.94 0.18
C ALA A 568 11.20 20.29 0.59
N ASP A 569 11.25 21.28 -0.30
CA ASP A 569 10.64 22.59 -0.02
C ASP A 569 9.11 22.46 0.08
N ASP A 570 8.45 23.32 0.86
CA ASP A 570 6.99 23.31 1.06
C ASP A 570 6.20 23.43 -0.27
N THR A 571 6.80 24.06 -1.30
CA THR A 571 6.22 24.17 -2.66
C THR A 571 6.38 22.90 -3.51
N GLN A 572 7.24 21.96 -3.08
CA GLN A 572 7.51 20.68 -3.73
C GLN A 572 6.75 19.52 -3.06
N ALA A 573 6.35 19.68 -1.79
CA ALA A 573 5.43 18.77 -1.12
C ALA A 573 4.04 18.77 -1.80
N ALA A 574 3.27 17.68 -1.62
CA ALA A 574 1.89 17.66 -2.13
C ALA A 574 1.10 18.84 -1.52
N PRO A 575 0.30 19.57 -2.30
CA PRO A 575 -0.43 20.73 -1.79
C PRO A 575 -1.33 20.28 -0.63
N ARG A 576 -1.33 21.05 0.46
CA ARG A 576 -2.25 20.86 1.58
C ARG A 576 -3.68 20.96 1.03
N GLN A 577 -4.46 19.87 1.13
CA GLN A 577 -5.84 19.84 0.67
C GLN A 577 -6.75 20.70 1.54
#